data_AF-A0A7W9J1A5-F1
#
_entry.id   AF-A0A7W9J1A5-F1
#
_cell.length_a   1.000
_cell.length_b   1.000
_cell.length_c   1.000
_cell.angle_alpha   90.00
_cell.angle_beta   90.00
_cell.angle_gamma   90.00
#
_symmetry.space_group_name_H-M   'P 1'
#
loop_
_entity.id
_entity.type
_entity.pdbx_description
1 polymer ?
#
loop_
_entity_poly.entity_id
_entity_poly.type
_entity_poly.pdbx_seq_one_letter_code
_entity_poly.pdbx_strand_id
1 'polypeptide(L)' 'MSPFGGWTKTFTDPRLCAAIVGRLTFGGTILETGTDSYSLAQATKQRTT' A
#
# COMPACT_ATOMS: atom_id res chain seq x y z
N MET A 1 -9.63 9.20 -6.60
CA MET A 1 -8.51 8.28 -6.95
C MET A 1 -8.88 6.91 -6.41
N SER A 2 -8.75 5.85 -7.21
CA SER A 2 -9.08 4.48 -6.74
C SER A 2 -7.95 3.98 -5.82
N PRO A 3 -8.25 3.41 -4.63
CA PRO A 3 -7.24 2.94 -3.66
C PRO A 3 -6.26 1.91 -4.24
N PHE A 4 -6.62 1.26 -5.35
CA PHE A 4 -5.77 0.26 -6.03
C PHE A 4 -5.22 0.72 -7.38
N GLY A 5 -5.23 2.02 -7.69
CA GLY A 5 -4.79 2.54 -9.00
C GLY A 5 -3.36 2.11 -9.40
N GLY A 6 -2.44 2.02 -8.44
CA GLY A 6 -1.06 1.57 -8.67
C GLY A 6 -0.89 0.07 -8.96
N TRP A 7 -1.92 -0.75 -8.70
CA TRP A 7 -1.85 -2.21 -8.87
C TRP A 7 -1.87 -2.64 -10.33
N THR A 8 -2.34 -1.76 -11.22
CA THR A 8 -2.30 -1.94 -12.68
C THR A 8 -0.88 -2.10 -13.23
N LYS A 9 0.15 -1.61 -12.50
CA LYS A 9 1.57 -1.81 -12.86
C LYS A 9 2.08 -3.21 -12.50
N THR A 10 1.52 -3.81 -11.44
CA THR A 10 1.91 -5.14 -10.95
C THR A 10 1.08 -6.24 -11.62
N PHE A 11 -0.22 -5.99 -11.81
CA PHE A 11 -1.15 -6.89 -12.48
C PHE A 11 -1.59 -6.25 -13.79
N THR A 12 -0.96 -6.68 -14.88
CA THR A 12 -1.19 -6.16 -16.23
C THR A 12 -2.54 -6.57 -16.81
N ASP A 13 -3.11 -7.68 -16.33
CA ASP A 13 -4.47 -8.10 -16.68
C ASP A 13 -5.51 -7.46 -15.73
N PRO A 14 -6.45 -6.66 -16.25
CA PRO A 14 -7.45 -5.98 -15.42
C PRO A 14 -8.40 -6.93 -14.68
N ARG A 15 -8.70 -8.11 -15.26
CA ARG A 15 -9.61 -9.08 -14.65
C ARG A 15 -8.96 -9.79 -13.47
N LEU A 16 -7.68 -10.12 -13.60
CA LEU A 16 -6.85 -10.67 -12.54
C LEU A 16 -6.70 -9.68 -11.38
N CYS A 17 -6.43 -8.40 -11.68
CA CYS A 17 -6.36 -7.35 -10.66
C CYS A 17 -7.69 -7.26 -9.88
N ALA A 18 -8.82 -7.22 -10.57
CA ALA A 18 -10.15 -7.17 -9.94
C ALA A 18 -10.45 -8.41 -9.08
N ALA A 19 -10.09 -9.61 -9.55
CA ALA A 19 -10.29 -10.85 -8.81
C ALA A 19 -9.45 -10.92 -7.53
N ILE A 20 -8.19 -10.47 -7.58
CA ILE A 20 -7.31 -10.43 -6.41
C ILE A 20 -7.80 -9.39 -5.41
N VAL A 21 -8.09 -8.16 -5.86
CA VAL A 21 -8.62 -7.10 -4.99
C VAL A 21 -9.91 -7.57 -4.31
N GLY A 22 -10.83 -8.16 -5.07
CA GLY A 22 -12.09 -8.67 -4.51
C GLY A 22 -11.89 -9.73 -3.42
N ARG A 23 -10.90 -10.62 -3.55
CA ARG A 23 -10.58 -11.62 -2.51
C ARG A 23 -9.94 -11.01 -1.27
N LEU A 24 -9.09 -9.99 -1.43
CA LEU A 24 -8.43 -9.33 -0.30
C LEU A 24 -9.37 -8.40 0.47
N THR A 25 -10.32 -7.77 -0.22
CA THR A 25 -11.30 -6.88 0.42
C THR A 25 -12.51 -7.62 0.96
N PHE A 26 -12.81 -8.82 0.48
CA PHE A 26 -13.88 -9.64 1.04
C PHE A 26 -13.55 -10.09 2.47
N GLY A 27 -14.21 -9.50 3.46
CA GLY A 27 -13.97 -9.75 4.88
C GLY A 27 -12.71 -9.07 5.44
N GLY A 28 -11.99 -8.28 4.62
CA GLY A 28 -10.82 -7.51 5.03
C GLY A 28 -11.20 -6.09 5.46
N THR A 29 -10.42 -5.51 6.38
CA THR A 29 -10.50 -4.07 6.71
C THR A 29 -9.35 -3.34 6.04
N ILE A 30 -9.66 -2.28 5.28
CA ILE A 30 -8.65 -1.41 4.67
C ILE A 30 -8.24 -0.36 5.69
N LEU A 31 -6.93 -0.27 5.94
CA LEU A 31 -6.32 0.74 6.80
C LEU A 31 -5.47 1.68 5.94
N GLU A 32 -5.86 2.94 5.86
CA GLU A 32 -5.06 3.97 5.21
C GLU A 32 -3.97 4.44 6.17
N THR A 33 -2.72 4.12 5.86
CA THR A 33 -1.57 4.56 6.65
C THR A 33 -1.00 5.87 6.10
N GLY A 34 -0.41 6.70 6.96
CA GLY A 34 0.35 7.87 6.53
C GLY A 34 1.61 7.51 5.75
N THR A 35 2.36 8.53 5.33
CA THR A 35 3.62 8.36 4.57
C THR A 35 4.86 8.31 5.45
N ASP A 36 4.69 8.49 6.76
CA ASP A 36 5.80 8.61 7.69
C ASP A 36 6.49 7.28 7.95
N SER A 37 7.80 7.29 7.79
CA SER A 37 8.65 6.10 7.98
C SER A 37 9.30 6.12 9.36
N TYR A 38 8.92 5.18 10.22
CA TYR A 38 9.50 5.05 11.56
C TYR A 38 11.02 4.84 11.54
N SER A 39 11.52 3.94 10.68
CA SER A 39 12.95 3.64 10.53
C SER A 39 13.75 4.87 10.11
N LEU A 40 13.24 5.64 9.14
CA LEU A 40 13.86 6.87 8.68
C LEU A 40 13.90 7.92 9.79
N ALA A 41 12.81 8.09 10.55
CA ALA A 41 12.78 9.02 11.67
C ALA A 41 13.82 8.68 12.74
N GLN A 42 14.03 7.39 13.03
CA GLN A 42 15.06 6.92 13.97
C GLN A 42 16.48 7.13 13.43
N ALA A 43 16.74 6.80 12.16
CA ALA A 43 18.04 7.03 11.54
C ALA A 43 18.41 8.52 11.49
N THR A 44 17.45 9.40 11.20
CA THR A 44 17.67 10.85 11.22
C THR A 44 17.99 11.34 12.62
N LYS A 45 17.27 10.88 13.65
CA LYS A 45 17.55 11.24 15.06
C LYS A 45 18.97 10.86 15.48
N GLN A 46 19.42 9.65 15.12
CA GLN A 46 20.78 9.18 15.40
C GLN A 46 21.86 10.00 14.67
N ARG A 47 21.55 10.53 13.48
CA ARG A 47 22.49 11.33 12.68
C ARG A 47 22.62 12.78 13.15
N THR A 48 21.59 13.31 13.80
CA THR A 48 21.57 14.68 14.34
C THR A 48 22.06 14.78 15.79
N THR A 49 22.44 13.66 16.42
CA THR A 49 23.11 13.62 17.73
C THR A 49 24.60 13.47 17.53
#